data_AF-A0A5J4YKZ8-F1
#
_entry.id   AF-A0A5J4YKZ8-F1
#
_cell.length_a   1.000
_cell.length_b   1.000
_cell.length_c   1.000
_cell.angle_alpha   90.00
_cell.angle_beta   90.00
_cell.angle_gamma   90.00
#
_symmetry.space_group_name_H-M   'P 1'
#
loop_
_entity.id
_entity.type
_entity.pdbx_description
1 polymer ?
#
loop_
_entity_poly.entity_id
_entity_poly.type
_entity_poly.pdbx_seq_one_letter_code
_entity_poly.pdbx_strand_id
1 'polypeptide(L)'
;MLHCIGMVHFMQSTRALGGKRRSVGRHKGGGAVCGEAGAVAMASELRVALQKRHAFIKSMQMQNKVPTEEQLSSFLAAVVSEASAISADHPDLAEQVDVAAALPQDLAFDLCDDALEDLISKARAAEIADAMENVKPTDEELGSVSLAVAKLWELDVNRLAPGLDYVLDLQTGKKFYDQDVDTAEHPLFKYFSSAVFRTRPTYSLFYHLLDNYESATGVEENATDEEKKETWTFINTICTTPVMKYVFQYLSATDLIGEEEGKNDMEAFKRWLYRTWFYFYRRDGANDSSAFEHAFLGELRDDKVIGMHNWMQIMVEEKRGNLNYTGYIKPRRRGTELPDEDEHVLGIQFEWKGCLKPMSSMFVGVSPEFEIALYTLVFLAQDENIDDGKVRAIIEEGSTEIMVVVHKNGRHKPRIGSAFPELVE
;
A
#
# COMPACT_ATOMS: atom_id res chain seq x y z
N MET A 1 26.45 -33.02 13.48
CA MET A 1 26.50 -34.19 14.39
C MET A 1 27.60 -33.86 15.39
N LEU A 2 27.42 -33.55 16.67
CA LEU A 2 26.47 -33.74 17.79
C LEU A 2 26.50 -32.41 18.61
N HIS A 3 25.63 -32.03 19.56
CA HIS A 3 24.39 -32.50 20.19
C HIS A 3 23.83 -31.31 21.00
N CYS A 4 22.52 -31.30 21.23
CA CYS A 4 21.78 -30.48 22.19
C CYS A 4 22.27 -30.65 23.64
N ILE A 5 21.98 -29.64 24.50
CA ILE A 5 21.60 -29.64 25.95
C ILE A 5 21.77 -28.18 26.44
N GLY A 6 20.84 -27.49 27.09
CA GLY A 6 19.52 -27.85 27.59
C GLY A 6 18.76 -26.61 28.11
N MET A 7 17.45 -26.63 27.92
CA MET A 7 16.46 -25.90 28.72
C MET A 7 16.34 -26.57 30.10
N VAL A 8 15.65 -25.86 31.01
CA VAL A 8 15.09 -26.25 32.32
C VAL A 8 15.90 -25.77 33.53
N HIS A 9 15.52 -24.61 34.07
CA HIS A 9 15.13 -24.40 35.48
C HIS A 9 15.15 -22.90 35.80
N PHE A 10 13.99 -22.24 35.89
CA PHE A 10 13.67 -21.37 37.04
C PHE A 10 12.19 -20.97 37.02
N MET A 11 11.38 -21.74 37.75
CA MET A 11 10.06 -21.33 38.20
C MET A 11 10.03 -21.62 39.71
N GLN A 12 9.44 -20.70 40.48
CA GLN A 12 9.11 -20.73 41.92
C GLN A 12 10.02 -19.93 42.87
N SER A 13 9.53 -18.75 43.29
CA SER A 13 9.29 -18.33 44.70
C SER A 13 9.21 -16.80 44.72
N THR A 14 8.08 -16.16 45.02
CA THR A 14 7.70 -15.89 46.42
C THR A 14 6.26 -15.39 46.51
N ARG A 15 5.54 -15.88 47.53
CA ARG A 15 4.21 -15.45 47.96
C ARG A 15 4.30 -14.25 48.93
N ALA A 16 3.32 -13.37 48.79
CA ALA A 16 2.53 -12.69 49.84
C ALA A 16 3.23 -11.90 50.97
N LEU A 17 2.98 -10.59 50.99
CA LEU A 17 2.72 -9.83 52.22
C LEU A 17 1.58 -8.83 51.96
N GLY A 18 0.52 -8.91 52.78
CA GLY A 18 -0.61 -8.01 52.74
C GLY A 18 -0.50 -6.84 53.71
N GLY A 19 -1.23 -5.76 53.39
CA GLY A 19 -1.86 -4.88 54.37
C GLY A 19 -1.26 -3.47 54.53
N LYS A 20 -1.94 -2.46 53.96
CA LYS A 20 -2.73 -1.46 54.71
C LYS A 20 -3.22 -0.32 53.80
N ARG A 21 -4.53 -0.12 53.79
CA ARG A 21 -5.19 1.12 53.33
C ARG A 21 -4.66 2.31 54.14
N ARG A 22 -4.16 3.34 53.45
CA ARG A 22 -4.18 4.73 53.92
C ARG A 22 -4.55 5.64 52.75
N SER A 23 -5.69 6.30 52.92
CA SER A 23 -6.18 7.41 52.11
C SER A 23 -5.32 8.65 52.34
N VAL A 24 -4.70 9.21 51.30
CA VAL A 24 -4.30 10.62 51.27
C VAL A 24 -4.33 11.14 49.83
N GLY A 25 -5.00 12.27 49.63
CA GLY A 25 -4.45 13.34 48.79
C GLY A 25 -4.70 13.26 47.29
N ARG A 26 -5.84 13.80 46.87
CA ARG A 26 -6.13 14.30 45.53
C ARG A 26 -5.03 15.29 45.10
N HIS A 27 -4.15 14.89 44.17
CA HIS A 27 -3.34 15.82 43.40
C HIS A 27 -3.61 15.62 41.91
N LYS A 28 -3.98 16.74 41.28
CA LYS A 28 -4.27 16.89 39.87
C LYS A 28 -2.98 16.65 39.08
N GLY A 29 -2.96 15.62 38.26
CA GLY A 29 -2.04 15.48 37.14
C GLY A 29 -2.89 15.03 35.96
N GLY A 30 -3.04 15.90 34.96
CA GLY A 30 -3.65 15.49 33.69
C GLY A 30 -2.70 14.50 33.02
N GLY A 31 -3.00 13.21 33.15
CA GLY A 31 -2.48 12.21 32.24
C GLY A 31 -3.23 12.38 30.94
N ALA A 32 -2.53 12.79 29.89
CA ALA A 32 -3.01 12.60 28.54
C ALA A 32 -3.21 11.10 28.37
N VAL A 33 -4.46 10.69 28.13
CA VAL A 33 -4.75 9.36 27.62
C VAL A 33 -4.18 9.36 26.21
N CYS A 34 -2.94 8.93 26.02
CA CYS A 34 -2.51 8.47 24.71
C CYS A 34 -3.37 7.23 24.41
N GLY A 35 -4.40 7.43 23.59
CA GLY A 35 -5.28 6.36 23.14
C GLY A 35 -4.54 5.40 22.20
N GLU A 36 -5.18 4.26 21.92
CA GLU A 36 -4.68 3.20 21.01
C GLU A 36 -4.18 3.75 19.65
N ALA A 37 -4.77 4.84 19.14
CA ALA A 37 -4.31 5.55 17.94
C ALA A 37 -2.84 6.03 17.99
N GLY A 38 -2.32 6.36 19.18
CA GLY A 38 -0.92 6.75 19.36
C GLY A 38 0.06 5.58 19.22
N ALA A 39 -0.36 4.37 19.57
CA ALA A 39 0.49 3.18 19.51
C ALA A 39 0.76 2.74 18.06
N VAL A 40 -0.22 2.92 17.17
CA VAL A 40 -0.17 2.52 15.75
C VAL A 40 0.70 3.46 14.94
N ALA A 41 0.53 4.78 15.13
CA ALA A 41 1.41 5.77 14.51
C ALA A 41 2.88 5.51 14.90
N MET A 42 3.13 5.20 16.18
CA MET A 42 4.46 4.83 16.66
C MET A 42 4.97 3.50 16.10
N ALA A 43 4.12 2.48 15.93
CA ALA A 43 4.52 1.22 15.29
C ALA A 43 4.92 1.43 13.83
N SER A 44 4.24 2.32 13.12
CA SER A 44 4.58 2.69 11.75
C SER A 44 5.90 3.46 11.65
N GLU A 45 6.09 4.46 12.51
CA GLU A 45 7.35 5.19 12.63
C GLU A 45 8.52 4.27 12.96
N LEU A 46 8.34 3.35 13.92
CA LEU A 46 9.33 2.33 14.27
C LEU A 46 9.64 1.44 13.08
N ARG A 47 8.64 0.92 12.37
CA ARG A 47 8.85 0.08 11.19
C ARG A 47 9.67 0.81 10.13
N VAL A 48 9.33 2.06 9.81
CA VAL A 48 10.06 2.89 8.83
C VAL A 48 11.51 3.12 9.29
N ALA A 49 11.72 3.43 10.57
CA ALA A 49 13.06 3.63 11.12
C ALA A 49 13.92 2.36 11.03
N LEU A 50 13.37 1.21 11.42
CA LEU A 50 14.03 -0.10 11.36
C LEU A 50 14.37 -0.50 9.92
N GLN A 51 13.45 -0.29 8.98
CA GLN A 51 13.65 -0.61 7.57
C GLN A 51 14.70 0.31 6.90
N LYS A 52 14.69 1.63 7.17
CA LYS A 52 15.73 2.57 6.67
C LYS A 52 17.11 2.16 7.15
N ARG A 53 17.19 1.73 8.41
CA ARG A 53 18.39 1.24 9.07
C ARG A 53 18.88 -0.10 8.48
N HIS A 54 17.97 -1.04 8.25
CA HIS A 54 18.27 -2.31 7.57
C HIS A 54 18.82 -2.07 6.15
N ALA A 55 18.20 -1.15 5.39
CA ALA A 55 18.65 -0.77 4.05
C ALA A 55 20.06 -0.14 4.06
N PHE A 56 20.35 0.72 5.04
CA PHE A 56 21.68 1.30 5.22
C PHE A 56 22.75 0.23 5.45
N ILE A 57 22.51 -0.72 6.37
CA ILE A 57 23.44 -1.82 6.66
C ILE A 57 23.71 -2.66 5.40
N LYS A 58 22.65 -3.08 4.70
CA LYS A 58 22.78 -3.82 3.43
C LYS A 58 23.55 -3.03 2.37
N SER A 59 23.34 -1.71 2.29
CA SER A 59 24.07 -0.87 1.34
C SER A 59 25.57 -0.84 1.63
N MET A 60 25.98 -0.83 2.91
CA MET A 60 27.39 -0.84 3.30
C MET A 60 28.04 -2.21 3.05
N GLN A 61 27.32 -3.29 3.35
CA GLN A 61 27.74 -4.66 3.04
C GLN A 61 27.95 -4.86 1.53
N MET A 62 27.03 -4.37 0.68
CA MET A 62 27.17 -4.43 -0.78
C MET A 62 28.36 -3.60 -1.32
N GLN A 63 28.80 -2.58 -0.58
CA GLN A 63 29.97 -1.76 -0.92
C GLN A 63 31.30 -2.31 -0.34
N ASN A 64 31.31 -3.51 0.26
CA ASN A 64 32.46 -4.06 1.00
C ASN A 64 33.00 -3.12 2.10
N LYS A 65 32.12 -2.28 2.68
CA LYS A 65 32.46 -1.40 3.80
C LYS A 65 31.96 -2.03 5.10
N VAL A 66 32.87 -2.20 6.07
CA VAL A 66 32.51 -2.60 7.43
C VAL A 66 32.16 -1.32 8.22
N PRO A 67 30.96 -1.22 8.82
CA PRO A 67 30.63 -0.11 9.70
C PRO A 67 31.63 0.01 10.85
N THR A 68 31.97 1.23 11.28
CA THR A 68 32.81 1.40 12.47
C THR A 68 32.03 1.04 13.74
N GLU A 69 32.74 0.64 14.79
CA GLU A 69 32.16 0.33 16.11
C GLU A 69 31.34 1.50 16.68
N GLU A 70 31.77 2.73 16.37
CA GLU A 70 31.08 3.97 16.74
C GLU A 70 29.76 4.15 15.96
N GLN A 71 29.73 3.81 14.67
CA GLN A 71 28.51 3.80 13.85
C GLN A 71 27.51 2.73 14.33
N LEU A 72 28.00 1.55 14.73
CA LEU A 72 27.18 0.45 15.26
C LEU A 72 26.63 0.75 16.65
N SER A 73 27.44 1.35 17.52
CA SER A 73 27.02 1.75 18.86
C SER A 73 25.97 2.88 18.80
N SER A 74 26.19 3.88 17.94
CA SER A 74 25.18 4.91 17.67
C SER A 74 23.89 4.33 17.07
N PHE A 75 24.01 3.30 16.23
CA PHE A 75 22.87 2.59 15.63
C PHE A 75 22.04 1.85 16.68
N LEU A 76 22.67 1.02 17.51
CA LEU A 76 22.00 0.25 18.56
C LEU A 76 21.39 1.20 19.61
N ALA A 77 22.09 2.26 19.98
CA ALA A 77 21.57 3.26 20.92
C ALA A 77 20.31 3.96 20.38
N ALA A 78 20.25 4.27 19.07
CA ALA A 78 19.07 4.89 18.47
C ALA A 78 17.89 3.92 18.37
N VAL A 79 18.12 2.66 17.97
CA VAL A 79 17.07 1.62 17.90
C VAL A 79 16.54 1.31 19.30
N VAL A 80 17.42 1.14 20.29
CA VAL A 80 17.04 0.90 21.68
C VAL A 80 16.34 2.13 22.25
N SER A 81 16.78 3.35 21.97
CA SER A 81 16.09 4.57 22.43
C SER A 81 14.67 4.67 21.86
N GLU A 82 14.48 4.41 20.56
CA GLU A 82 13.17 4.43 19.91
C GLU A 82 12.28 3.28 20.42
N ALA A 83 12.83 2.06 20.55
CA ALA A 83 12.11 0.89 21.04
C ALA A 83 11.79 0.96 22.56
N SER A 84 12.69 1.53 23.37
CA SER A 84 12.47 1.73 24.82
C SER A 84 11.44 2.83 25.09
N ALA A 85 11.36 3.86 24.24
CA ALA A 85 10.28 4.84 24.30
C ALA A 85 8.91 4.18 24.03
N ILE A 86 8.86 3.18 23.15
CA ILE A 86 7.65 2.43 22.78
C ILE A 86 7.25 1.41 23.86
N SER A 87 8.22 0.70 24.44
CA SER A 87 8.04 -0.30 25.51
C SER A 87 7.46 0.29 26.82
N ALA A 88 7.77 1.55 27.11
CA ALA A 88 7.30 2.23 28.33
C ALA A 88 5.77 2.37 28.41
N ASP A 89 5.08 2.36 27.27
CA ASP A 89 3.62 2.55 27.18
C ASP A 89 2.86 1.24 26.86
N HIS A 90 3.55 0.16 26.45
CA HIS A 90 2.96 -1.16 26.16
C HIS A 90 3.85 -2.32 26.67
N PRO A 91 3.56 -2.90 27.86
CA PRO A 91 4.45 -3.84 28.54
C PRO A 91 4.65 -5.19 27.83
N ASP A 92 3.79 -5.54 26.87
CA ASP A 92 3.89 -6.81 26.11
C ASP A 92 5.01 -6.79 25.05
N LEU A 93 5.54 -5.60 24.70
CA LEU A 93 6.71 -5.43 23.82
C LEU A 93 8.03 -5.29 24.61
N ALA A 94 7.95 -5.07 25.93
CA ALA A 94 9.09 -4.72 26.76
C ALA A 94 10.13 -5.83 26.92
N GLU A 95 9.66 -7.08 27.00
CA GLU A 95 10.52 -8.24 27.23
C GLU A 95 11.49 -8.51 26.06
N GLN A 96 11.23 -7.95 24.87
CA GLN A 96 12.00 -8.21 23.65
C GLN A 96 12.95 -7.06 23.28
N VAL A 97 12.63 -5.83 23.68
CA VAL A 97 13.54 -4.67 23.56
C VAL A 97 14.79 -4.88 24.43
N ASP A 98 14.62 -5.50 25.61
CA ASP A 98 15.72 -5.88 26.50
C ASP A 98 16.65 -6.93 25.87
N VAL A 99 16.13 -7.81 25.00
CA VAL A 99 16.94 -8.81 24.29
C VAL A 99 17.84 -8.16 23.23
N ALA A 100 17.32 -7.18 22.48
CA ALA A 100 18.11 -6.43 21.50
C ALA A 100 19.17 -5.53 22.17
N ALA A 101 18.86 -4.95 23.33
CA ALA A 101 19.79 -4.15 24.12
C ALA A 101 20.90 -4.97 24.81
N ALA A 102 20.70 -6.28 25.00
CA ALA A 102 21.62 -7.18 25.69
C ALA A 102 22.56 -7.98 24.77
N LEU A 103 22.47 -7.82 23.45
CA LEU A 103 23.33 -8.55 22.51
C LEU A 103 24.77 -8.03 22.51
N PRO A 104 25.79 -8.91 22.61
CA PRO A 104 27.19 -8.54 22.42
C PRO A 104 27.42 -7.90 21.04
N GLN A 105 28.17 -6.78 20.98
CA GLN A 105 28.41 -5.98 19.76
C GLN A 105 29.06 -6.78 18.62
N ASP A 106 29.74 -7.87 18.94
CA ASP A 106 30.40 -8.82 18.03
C ASP A 106 29.46 -9.91 17.49
N LEU A 107 28.40 -10.27 18.22
CA LEU A 107 27.31 -11.15 17.75
C LEU A 107 26.21 -10.37 16.99
N ALA A 108 26.17 -9.05 17.15
CA ALA A 108 25.20 -8.16 16.53
C ALA A 108 25.31 -8.06 15.00
N PHE A 109 26.27 -8.69 14.33
CA PHE A 109 26.34 -8.68 12.86
C PHE A 109 25.64 -9.89 12.23
N ASP A 110 25.75 -11.08 12.83
CA ASP A 110 25.10 -12.31 12.34
C ASP A 110 23.71 -12.55 12.96
N LEU A 111 23.40 -11.92 14.11
CA LEU A 111 22.07 -11.98 14.74
C LEU A 111 21.17 -10.77 14.43
N CYS A 112 21.69 -9.69 13.85
CA CYS A 112 20.91 -8.47 13.63
C CYS A 112 19.96 -8.58 12.46
N ASP A 113 20.27 -9.30 11.37
CA ASP A 113 19.33 -9.37 10.24
C ASP A 113 18.07 -10.16 10.61
N ASP A 114 18.20 -11.33 11.22
CA ASP A 114 17.05 -12.15 11.61
C ASP A 114 16.23 -11.49 12.74
N ALA A 115 16.88 -10.90 13.74
CA ALA A 115 16.18 -10.20 14.82
C ALA A 115 15.51 -8.89 14.34
N LEU A 116 16.13 -8.18 13.41
CA LEU A 116 15.56 -6.96 12.82
C LEU A 116 14.39 -7.29 11.88
N GLU A 117 14.49 -8.33 11.07
CA GLU A 117 13.40 -8.83 10.23
C GLU A 117 12.23 -9.34 11.09
N ASP A 118 12.51 -10.03 12.21
CA ASP A 118 11.49 -10.44 13.18
C ASP A 118 10.79 -9.23 13.83
N LEU A 119 11.55 -8.18 14.21
CA LEU A 119 10.97 -6.95 14.76
C LEU A 119 10.12 -6.19 13.73
N ILE A 120 10.58 -6.09 12.48
CA ILE A 120 9.82 -5.51 11.36
C ILE A 120 8.52 -6.30 11.13
N SER A 121 8.60 -7.63 11.16
CA SER A 121 7.46 -8.53 11.02
C SER A 121 6.43 -8.32 12.15
N LYS A 122 6.88 -8.20 13.40
CA LYS A 122 6.03 -7.93 14.56
C LYS A 122 5.38 -6.55 14.51
N ALA A 123 6.14 -5.51 14.19
CA ALA A 123 5.60 -4.15 14.04
C ALA A 123 4.49 -4.13 12.99
N ARG A 124 4.70 -4.82 11.86
CA ARG A 124 3.68 -4.96 10.82
C ARG A 124 2.47 -5.80 11.26
N ALA A 125 2.69 -6.87 12.01
CA ALA A 125 1.59 -7.67 12.55
C ALA A 125 0.70 -6.82 13.48
N ALA A 126 1.30 -5.91 14.25
CA ALA A 126 0.57 -4.95 15.08
C ALA A 126 -0.23 -3.94 14.24
N GLU A 127 0.37 -3.34 13.19
CA GLU A 127 -0.35 -2.47 12.24
C GLU A 127 -1.56 -3.20 11.61
N ILE A 128 -1.38 -4.46 11.19
CA ILE A 128 -2.47 -5.26 10.61
C ILE A 128 -3.55 -5.55 11.66
N ALA A 129 -3.17 -5.88 12.89
CA ALA A 129 -4.11 -6.19 13.96
C ALA A 129 -4.98 -4.99 14.33
N ASP A 130 -4.38 -3.81 14.48
CA ASP A 130 -5.12 -2.56 14.71
C ASP A 130 -6.05 -2.23 13.54
N ALA A 131 -5.52 -2.27 12.31
CA ALA A 131 -6.34 -2.00 11.13
C ALA A 131 -7.52 -2.98 11.04
N MET A 132 -7.33 -4.25 11.43
CA MET A 132 -8.37 -5.28 11.50
C MET A 132 -9.48 -4.96 12.51
N GLU A 133 -9.15 -4.38 13.66
CA GLU A 133 -10.13 -3.93 14.65
C GLU A 133 -10.95 -2.75 14.13
N ASN A 134 -10.35 -1.91 13.29
CA ASN A 134 -10.94 -0.72 12.69
C ASN A 134 -11.59 -0.94 11.30
N VAL A 135 -11.84 -2.20 10.92
CA VAL A 135 -12.47 -2.58 9.63
C VAL A 135 -13.97 -2.25 9.58
N LYS A 136 -14.63 -2.09 10.72
CA LYS A 136 -16.07 -1.87 10.75
C LYS A 136 -16.41 -0.42 10.42
N PRO A 137 -17.20 -0.14 9.37
CA PRO A 137 -17.58 1.23 9.03
C PRO A 137 -18.40 1.91 10.13
N THR A 138 -18.15 3.19 10.33
CA THR A 138 -18.95 4.04 11.23
C THR A 138 -20.21 4.58 10.54
N ASP A 139 -21.19 5.05 11.31
CA ASP A 139 -22.42 5.65 10.73
C ASP A 139 -22.11 6.88 9.87
N GLU A 140 -21.08 7.65 10.22
CA GLU A 140 -20.62 8.82 9.45
C GLU A 140 -20.00 8.40 8.11
N GLU A 141 -19.17 7.36 8.12
CA GLU A 141 -18.59 6.79 6.90
C GLU A 141 -19.66 6.19 5.99
N LEU A 142 -20.61 5.42 6.54
CA LEU A 142 -21.75 4.87 5.79
C LEU A 142 -22.59 5.97 5.12
N GLY A 143 -22.64 7.17 5.71
CA GLY A 143 -23.30 8.34 5.15
C GLY A 143 -22.47 9.13 4.13
N SER A 144 -21.19 8.80 3.91
CA SER A 144 -20.29 9.56 3.04
C SER A 144 -19.23 8.69 2.36
N VAL A 145 -19.37 8.49 1.05
CA VAL A 145 -18.38 7.78 0.23
C VAL A 145 -17.00 8.42 0.34
N SER A 146 -16.92 9.76 0.44
CA SER A 146 -15.64 10.45 0.64
C SER A 146 -14.94 10.04 1.93
N LEU A 147 -15.69 9.85 3.04
CA LEU A 147 -15.13 9.41 4.31
C LEU A 147 -14.73 7.93 4.24
N ALA A 148 -15.53 7.10 3.55
CA ALA A 148 -15.16 5.72 3.29
C ALA A 148 -13.86 5.61 2.48
N VAL A 149 -13.66 6.45 1.46
CA VAL A 149 -12.42 6.52 0.68
C VAL A 149 -11.23 6.95 1.55
N ALA A 150 -11.40 7.96 2.39
CA ALA A 150 -10.37 8.36 3.36
C ALA A 150 -10.03 7.19 4.30
N LYS A 151 -11.04 6.43 4.74
CA LYS A 151 -10.83 5.27 5.59
C LYS A 151 -10.05 4.15 4.90
N LEU A 152 -10.24 3.94 3.60
CA LEU A 152 -9.42 2.99 2.84
C LEU A 152 -7.93 3.34 2.88
N TRP A 153 -7.60 4.64 2.88
CA TRP A 153 -6.23 5.09 2.98
C TRP A 153 -5.61 4.74 4.33
N GLU A 154 -6.33 4.98 5.42
CA GLU A 154 -5.87 4.60 6.77
C GLU A 154 -5.64 3.09 6.89
N LEU A 155 -6.52 2.29 6.28
CA LEU A 155 -6.48 0.83 6.35
C LEU A 155 -5.46 0.17 5.42
N ASP A 156 -4.81 0.92 4.53
CA ASP A 156 -3.80 0.40 3.61
C ASP A 156 -2.44 0.19 4.30
N VAL A 157 -2.41 -0.77 5.22
CA VAL A 157 -1.22 -1.24 5.96
C VAL A 157 -0.12 -1.80 5.04
N ASN A 158 -0.45 -2.08 3.78
CA ASN A 158 0.48 -2.60 2.80
C ASN A 158 1.08 -1.49 1.91
N ARG A 159 0.67 -0.23 2.08
CA ARG A 159 1.28 0.93 1.41
C ARG A 159 2.80 0.96 1.62
N LEU A 160 3.49 1.35 0.55
CA LEU A 160 4.93 1.52 0.50
C LEU A 160 5.33 2.91 1.01
N ALA A 161 6.43 2.95 1.76
CA ALA A 161 7.00 4.20 2.26
C ALA A 161 8.01 4.78 1.24
N PRO A 162 7.83 6.04 0.79
CA PRO A 162 8.84 6.77 0.04
C PRO A 162 10.19 6.85 0.78
N GLY A 163 11.28 6.91 0.01
CA GLY A 163 12.65 6.94 0.56
C GLY A 163 13.12 5.63 1.18
N LEU A 164 12.27 4.60 1.21
CA LEU A 164 12.55 3.32 1.82
C LEU A 164 12.20 2.14 0.92
N ASP A 165 10.92 1.98 0.60
CA ASP A 165 10.44 0.91 -0.26
C ASP A 165 10.72 1.25 -1.73
N TYR A 166 10.70 2.55 -2.06
CA TYR A 166 11.04 3.08 -3.38
C TYR A 166 11.63 4.50 -3.28
N VAL A 167 12.31 4.94 -4.33
CA VAL A 167 12.80 6.32 -4.49
C VAL A 167 12.46 6.77 -5.90
N LEU A 168 11.84 7.94 -6.02
CA LEU A 168 11.55 8.58 -7.30
C LEU A 168 12.67 9.53 -7.70
N ASP A 169 12.84 9.73 -9.01
CA ASP A 169 13.64 10.81 -9.58
C ASP A 169 12.71 11.66 -10.45
N LEU A 170 12.05 12.65 -9.82
CA LEU A 170 11.05 13.50 -10.49
C LEU A 170 11.66 14.33 -11.62
N GLN A 171 12.96 14.65 -11.53
CA GLN A 171 13.68 15.48 -12.48
C GLN A 171 13.00 16.83 -12.70
N THR A 172 12.95 17.34 -13.93
CA THR A 172 12.38 18.67 -14.20
C THR A 172 10.92 18.55 -14.59
N GLY A 173 10.05 19.26 -13.86
CA GLY A 173 8.63 19.33 -14.20
C GLY A 173 8.33 20.26 -15.38
N LYS A 174 7.32 19.92 -16.15
CA LYS A 174 6.87 20.65 -17.33
C LYS A 174 5.39 21.00 -17.28
N LYS A 175 4.93 21.84 -18.20
CA LYS A 175 3.52 22.18 -18.32
C LYS A 175 2.84 21.21 -19.27
N PHE A 176 1.54 21.02 -19.09
CA PHE A 176 0.76 20.10 -19.92
C PHE A 176 0.86 20.34 -21.43
N TYR A 177 1.08 21.58 -21.87
CA TYR A 177 1.21 21.93 -23.29
C TYR A 177 2.64 21.76 -23.85
N ASP A 178 3.64 21.51 -23.02
CA ASP A 178 5.04 21.28 -23.43
C ASP A 178 5.26 19.77 -23.72
N GLN A 179 4.39 19.17 -24.54
CA GLN A 179 4.34 17.71 -24.74
C GLN A 179 5.52 17.15 -25.53
N ASP A 180 6.11 17.95 -26.42
CA ASP A 180 7.24 17.54 -27.27
C ASP A 180 8.60 17.70 -26.58
N VAL A 181 8.61 18.11 -25.31
CA VAL A 181 9.84 18.35 -24.55
C VAL A 181 10.05 17.21 -23.57
N ASP A 182 11.10 16.43 -23.78
CA ASP A 182 11.60 15.51 -22.78
C ASP A 182 12.43 16.29 -21.74
N THR A 183 11.93 16.32 -20.50
CA THR A 183 12.59 16.99 -19.37
C THR A 183 13.10 15.98 -18.33
N ALA A 184 13.15 14.70 -18.70
CA ALA A 184 13.64 13.61 -17.87
C ALA A 184 14.62 12.72 -18.64
N GLU A 185 15.92 12.83 -18.34
CA GLU A 185 16.96 11.98 -18.92
C GLU A 185 17.04 10.58 -18.26
N HIS A 186 16.42 10.42 -17.08
CA HIS A 186 16.50 9.22 -16.26
C HIS A 186 15.12 8.59 -16.03
N PRO A 187 15.05 7.30 -15.67
CA PRO A 187 13.82 6.67 -15.19
C PRO A 187 13.21 7.42 -13.99
N LEU A 188 11.89 7.43 -13.89
CA LEU A 188 11.17 7.94 -12.72
C LEU A 188 11.46 7.09 -11.48
N PHE A 189 11.45 5.76 -11.61
CA PHE A 189 11.73 4.86 -10.48
C PHE A 189 13.23 4.60 -10.35
N LYS A 190 13.92 5.50 -9.65
CA LYS A 190 15.35 5.37 -9.34
C LYS A 190 15.68 4.13 -8.54
N TYR A 191 14.80 3.76 -7.60
CA TYR A 191 14.97 2.57 -6.77
C TYR A 191 13.62 1.95 -6.41
N PHE A 192 13.58 0.61 -6.39
CA PHE A 192 12.48 -0.17 -5.84
C PHE A 192 13.03 -1.38 -5.08
N SER A 193 12.61 -1.54 -3.83
CA SER A 193 13.08 -2.62 -2.96
C SER A 193 12.47 -3.96 -3.35
N SER A 194 13.30 -4.92 -3.76
CA SER A 194 12.85 -6.30 -4.03
C SER A 194 12.33 -7.02 -2.78
N ALA A 195 12.59 -6.50 -1.58
CA ALA A 195 12.03 -7.03 -0.33
C ALA A 195 10.51 -6.85 -0.27
N VAL A 196 9.94 -5.88 -1.00
CA VAL A 196 8.48 -5.69 -1.08
C VAL A 196 7.79 -6.97 -1.57
N PHE A 197 8.28 -7.61 -2.62
CA PHE A 197 7.68 -8.84 -3.16
C PHE A 197 7.77 -10.03 -2.19
N ARG A 198 8.77 -10.06 -1.32
CA ARG A 198 8.92 -11.13 -0.31
C ARG A 198 8.05 -10.89 0.92
N THR A 199 7.96 -9.65 1.35
CA THR A 199 7.31 -9.28 2.61
C THR A 199 5.83 -8.94 2.42
N ARG A 200 5.41 -8.48 1.24
CA ARG A 200 4.04 -8.09 0.92
C ARG A 200 3.48 -8.98 -0.22
N PRO A 201 2.82 -10.11 0.09
CA PRO A 201 2.40 -11.08 -0.93
C PRO A 201 1.46 -10.51 -2.00
N THR A 202 0.63 -9.52 -1.66
CA THR A 202 -0.31 -8.90 -2.61
C THR A 202 0.40 -8.25 -3.79
N TYR A 203 1.57 -7.64 -3.58
CA TYR A 203 2.40 -7.06 -4.63
C TYR A 203 2.98 -8.12 -5.57
N SER A 204 3.47 -9.24 -5.03
CA SER A 204 4.02 -10.32 -5.85
C SER A 204 2.93 -10.97 -6.71
N LEU A 205 1.76 -11.21 -6.13
CA LEU A 205 0.62 -11.78 -6.85
C LEU A 205 0.13 -10.82 -7.94
N PHE A 206 0.04 -9.52 -7.64
CA PHE A 206 -0.34 -8.52 -8.63
C PHE A 206 0.68 -8.42 -9.76
N TYR A 207 1.98 -8.45 -9.46
CA TYR A 207 3.04 -8.46 -10.47
C TYR A 207 2.91 -9.63 -11.45
N HIS A 208 2.58 -10.84 -10.96
CA HIS A 208 2.31 -11.99 -11.83
C HIS A 208 1.10 -11.77 -12.74
N LEU A 209 0.05 -11.12 -12.22
CA LEU A 209 -1.08 -10.74 -13.07
C LEU A 209 -0.66 -9.78 -14.18
N LEU A 210 0.20 -8.80 -13.90
CA LEU A 210 0.66 -7.86 -14.93
C LEU A 210 1.47 -8.55 -16.05
N ASP A 211 2.24 -9.59 -15.71
CA ASP A 211 3.08 -10.35 -16.65
C ASP A 211 2.26 -11.21 -17.63
N ASN A 212 1.10 -11.73 -17.18
CA ASN A 212 0.26 -12.62 -18.00
C ASN A 212 -0.33 -11.95 -19.25
N TYR A 213 -0.58 -10.64 -19.19
CA TYR A 213 -1.27 -9.92 -20.26
C TYR A 213 -0.33 -9.33 -21.34
N GLU A 214 0.96 -9.74 -21.37
CA GLU A 214 1.90 -9.27 -22.40
C GLU A 214 1.66 -9.88 -23.81
N SER A 215 0.60 -10.65 -24.03
CA SER A 215 0.41 -11.44 -25.26
C SER A 215 -0.72 -10.97 -26.20
N ALA A 216 -0.38 -9.95 -27.02
CA ALA A 216 -1.00 -9.64 -28.31
C ALA A 216 -2.53 -9.37 -28.33
N THR A 217 -2.88 -8.10 -28.17
CA THR A 217 -4.19 -7.52 -28.54
C THR A 217 -4.72 -8.08 -29.87
N GLY A 218 -5.93 -8.66 -29.86
CA GLY A 218 -6.67 -9.02 -31.09
C GLY A 218 -6.90 -10.52 -31.34
N VAL A 219 -6.56 -11.40 -30.40
CA VAL A 219 -6.97 -12.81 -30.39
C VAL A 219 -7.98 -13.04 -29.26
N GLU A 220 -8.93 -13.97 -29.43
CA GLU A 220 -9.86 -14.34 -28.34
C GLU A 220 -9.05 -14.92 -27.17
N GLU A 221 -8.78 -14.09 -26.16
CA GLU A 221 -8.04 -14.49 -24.98
C GLU A 221 -8.93 -15.37 -24.10
N ASN A 222 -8.62 -16.66 -24.07
CA ASN A 222 -9.14 -17.53 -23.04
C ASN A 222 -8.05 -17.70 -22.00
N ALA A 223 -8.25 -17.12 -20.81
CA ALA A 223 -7.35 -17.36 -19.70
C ALA A 223 -7.12 -18.86 -19.50
N THR A 224 -5.85 -19.24 -19.48
CA THR A 224 -5.35 -20.55 -19.07
C THR A 224 -5.82 -20.88 -17.66
N ASP A 225 -5.79 -22.17 -17.29
CA ASP A 225 -6.20 -22.56 -15.95
C ASP A 225 -5.19 -22.08 -14.88
N GLU A 226 -3.92 -21.91 -15.27
CA GLU A 226 -2.88 -21.25 -14.49
C GLU A 226 -3.21 -19.77 -14.23
N GLU A 227 -3.53 -18.96 -15.25
CA GLU A 227 -3.90 -17.55 -15.08
C GLU A 227 -5.15 -17.39 -14.21
N LYS A 228 -6.14 -18.29 -14.35
CA LYS A 228 -7.31 -18.31 -13.46
C LYS A 228 -6.90 -18.62 -12.03
N LYS A 229 -5.99 -19.56 -11.80
CA LYS A 229 -5.51 -19.93 -10.47
C LYS A 229 -4.73 -18.77 -9.83
N GLU A 230 -3.91 -18.07 -10.59
CA GLU A 230 -3.20 -16.88 -10.11
C GLU A 230 -4.16 -15.76 -9.75
N THR A 231 -5.15 -15.49 -10.61
CA THR A 231 -6.23 -14.53 -10.34
C THR A 231 -6.98 -14.87 -9.06
N TRP A 232 -7.39 -16.12 -8.89
CA TRP A 232 -8.08 -16.57 -7.68
C TRP A 232 -7.20 -16.50 -6.43
N THR A 233 -5.89 -16.76 -6.56
CA THR A 233 -4.94 -16.61 -5.47
C THR A 233 -4.85 -15.14 -5.06
N PHE A 234 -4.71 -14.23 -6.02
CA PHE A 234 -4.73 -12.79 -5.78
C PHE A 234 -6.02 -12.33 -5.08
N ILE A 235 -7.20 -12.65 -5.62
CA ILE A 235 -8.50 -12.30 -5.02
C ILE A 235 -8.61 -12.80 -3.59
N ASN A 236 -8.27 -14.07 -3.36
CA ASN A 236 -8.32 -14.65 -2.02
C ASN A 236 -7.38 -13.94 -1.05
N THR A 237 -6.17 -13.59 -1.48
CA THR A 237 -5.19 -12.89 -0.64
C THR A 237 -5.65 -11.46 -0.32
N ILE A 238 -6.05 -10.67 -1.33
CA ILE A 238 -6.49 -9.28 -1.08
C ILE A 238 -7.72 -9.24 -0.18
N CYS A 239 -8.65 -10.20 -0.29
CA CYS A 239 -9.85 -10.23 0.56
C CYS A 239 -9.56 -10.55 2.04
N THR A 240 -8.32 -10.90 2.40
CA THR A 240 -7.92 -11.04 3.81
C THR A 240 -7.44 -9.73 4.43
N THR A 241 -7.16 -8.71 3.63
CA THR A 241 -6.61 -7.41 4.06
C THR A 241 -7.66 -6.52 4.74
N PRO A 242 -7.25 -5.55 5.58
CA PRO A 242 -8.19 -4.66 6.26
C PRO A 242 -9.03 -3.85 5.27
N VAL A 243 -8.38 -3.30 4.24
CA VAL A 243 -9.01 -2.52 3.16
C VAL A 243 -10.18 -3.28 2.50
N MET A 244 -9.94 -4.51 2.03
CA MET A 244 -10.97 -5.27 1.32
C MET A 244 -12.09 -5.74 2.26
N LYS A 245 -11.78 -6.07 3.51
CA LYS A 245 -12.81 -6.40 4.49
C LYS A 245 -13.68 -5.17 4.81
N TYR A 246 -13.09 -3.98 4.87
CA TYR A 246 -13.81 -2.74 5.11
C TYR A 246 -14.78 -2.46 3.97
N VAL A 247 -14.30 -2.49 2.72
CA VAL A 247 -15.17 -2.30 1.53
C VAL A 247 -16.30 -3.33 1.52
N PHE A 248 -16.01 -4.60 1.77
CA PHE A 248 -17.04 -5.63 1.83
C PHE A 248 -18.12 -5.33 2.87
N GLN A 249 -17.73 -4.90 4.08
CA GLN A 249 -18.66 -4.53 5.14
C GLN A 249 -19.45 -3.26 4.80
N TYR A 250 -18.78 -2.25 4.24
CA TYR A 250 -19.39 -1.01 3.79
C TYR A 250 -20.47 -1.27 2.76
N LEU A 251 -20.14 -1.99 1.68
CA LEU A 251 -21.06 -2.31 0.60
C LEU A 251 -22.25 -3.15 1.09
N SER A 252 -22.02 -4.07 2.02
CA SER A 252 -23.09 -4.89 2.59
C SER A 252 -24.02 -4.10 3.51
N ALA A 253 -23.49 -3.13 4.26
CA ALA A 253 -24.26 -2.30 5.19
C ALA A 253 -25.04 -1.17 4.49
N THR A 254 -24.54 -0.70 3.35
CA THR A 254 -25.17 0.34 2.51
C THR A 254 -26.09 -0.20 1.43
N ASP A 255 -26.23 -1.52 1.32
CA ASP A 255 -27.03 -2.18 0.25
C ASP A 255 -26.54 -1.90 -1.18
N LEU A 256 -25.31 -1.40 -1.35
CA LEU A 256 -24.68 -1.17 -2.66
C LEU A 256 -24.35 -2.46 -3.42
N ILE A 257 -24.38 -3.61 -2.74
CA ILE A 257 -24.37 -4.94 -3.36
C ILE A 257 -25.59 -5.73 -2.91
N GLY A 258 -26.16 -6.52 -3.81
CA GLY A 258 -27.27 -7.43 -3.52
C GLY A 258 -26.81 -8.77 -2.98
N GLU A 259 -27.78 -9.60 -2.59
CA GLU A 259 -27.55 -10.97 -2.09
C GLU A 259 -26.82 -11.85 -3.13
N GLU A 260 -27.13 -11.69 -4.42
CA GLU A 260 -26.47 -12.45 -5.51
C GLU A 260 -25.02 -11.99 -5.74
N GLU A 261 -24.75 -10.71 -5.57
CA GLU A 261 -23.41 -10.11 -5.66
C GLU A 261 -22.55 -10.36 -4.42
N GLY A 262 -23.16 -10.86 -3.33
CA GLY A 262 -22.47 -11.32 -2.14
C GLY A 262 -22.63 -10.46 -0.92
N LYS A 263 -23.73 -9.71 -0.78
CA LYS A 263 -24.09 -9.05 0.48
C LYS A 263 -23.98 -10.03 1.65
N ASN A 264 -23.17 -9.69 2.65
CA ASN A 264 -22.89 -10.55 3.82
C ASN A 264 -22.33 -11.96 3.49
N ASP A 265 -21.94 -12.26 2.25
CA ASP A 265 -21.29 -13.50 1.82
C ASP A 265 -19.96 -13.20 1.08
N MET A 266 -18.87 -13.35 1.81
CA MET A 266 -17.51 -13.11 1.29
C MET A 266 -17.16 -14.01 0.10
N GLU A 267 -17.64 -15.25 0.04
CA GLU A 267 -17.31 -16.16 -1.07
C GLU A 267 -18.13 -15.84 -2.33
N ALA A 268 -19.37 -15.38 -2.18
CA ALA A 268 -20.10 -14.75 -3.27
C ALA A 268 -19.43 -13.45 -3.73
N PHE A 269 -19.01 -12.59 -2.80
CA PHE A 269 -18.32 -11.34 -3.11
C PHE A 269 -17.00 -11.56 -3.89
N LYS A 270 -16.18 -12.55 -3.51
CA LYS A 270 -14.98 -12.93 -4.27
C LYS A 270 -15.30 -13.38 -5.70
N ARG A 271 -16.36 -14.18 -5.88
CA ARG A 271 -16.85 -14.58 -7.22
C ARG A 271 -17.34 -13.39 -8.02
N TRP A 272 -17.97 -12.42 -7.36
CA TRP A 272 -18.39 -11.18 -7.98
C TRP A 272 -17.18 -10.34 -8.40
N LEU A 273 -16.18 -10.15 -7.53
CA LEU A 273 -14.93 -9.46 -7.86
C LEU A 273 -14.23 -10.09 -9.07
N TYR A 274 -14.13 -11.42 -9.11
CA TYR A 274 -13.61 -12.15 -10.26
C TYR A 274 -14.35 -11.77 -11.56
N ARG A 275 -15.68 -11.79 -11.53
CA ARG A 275 -16.54 -11.48 -12.69
C ARG A 275 -16.54 -10.01 -13.08
N THR A 276 -16.25 -9.11 -12.15
CA THR A 276 -16.25 -7.67 -12.37
C THR A 276 -14.91 -7.19 -12.92
N TRP A 277 -13.81 -7.67 -12.34
CA TRP A 277 -12.47 -7.21 -12.67
C TRP A 277 -11.77 -8.06 -13.75
N PHE A 278 -11.85 -9.38 -13.65
CA PHE A 278 -10.95 -10.28 -14.39
C PHE A 278 -11.64 -11.10 -15.49
N TYR A 279 -12.97 -11.07 -15.55
CA TYR A 279 -13.69 -11.80 -16.57
C TYR A 279 -13.76 -10.99 -17.87
N PHE A 280 -13.25 -11.57 -18.96
CA PHE A 280 -13.30 -10.97 -20.29
C PHE A 280 -14.74 -10.72 -20.76
N TYR A 281 -14.96 -9.60 -21.46
CA TYR A 281 -16.25 -9.28 -22.06
C TYR A 281 -16.09 -8.71 -23.49
N ARG A 282 -17.18 -8.77 -24.27
CA ARG A 282 -17.21 -8.26 -25.66
C ARG A 282 -17.47 -6.76 -25.66
N ARG A 283 -16.54 -5.96 -26.18
CA ARG A 283 -16.73 -4.51 -26.35
C ARG A 283 -17.22 -4.14 -27.75
N ASP A 284 -16.65 -4.71 -28.82
CA ASP A 284 -17.07 -4.47 -30.23
C ASP A 284 -16.83 -5.65 -31.22
N GLY A 285 -16.44 -6.84 -30.73
CA GLY A 285 -16.16 -8.03 -31.54
C GLY A 285 -14.90 -8.73 -31.04
N ALA A 286 -14.96 -10.06 -30.87
CA ALA A 286 -14.09 -10.89 -30.03
C ALA A 286 -14.12 -10.52 -28.52
N ASN A 287 -13.91 -11.51 -27.63
CA ASN A 287 -13.76 -11.29 -26.19
C ASN A 287 -12.32 -10.79 -25.96
N ASP A 288 -12.08 -9.48 -25.91
CA ASP A 288 -10.73 -8.92 -26.06
C ASP A 288 -10.23 -8.07 -24.89
N SER A 289 -11.04 -7.82 -23.86
CA SER A 289 -10.57 -7.07 -22.68
C SER A 289 -11.40 -7.32 -21.40
N SER A 290 -10.75 -7.09 -20.27
CA SER A 290 -11.28 -7.11 -18.90
C SER A 290 -11.15 -5.72 -18.26
N ALA A 291 -11.87 -5.47 -17.16
CA ALA A 291 -11.73 -4.21 -16.42
C ALA A 291 -10.35 -4.06 -15.79
N PHE A 292 -9.72 -5.17 -15.40
CA PHE A 292 -8.37 -5.20 -14.86
C PHE A 292 -7.36 -4.65 -15.88
N GLU A 293 -7.37 -5.16 -17.11
CA GLU A 293 -6.44 -4.69 -18.15
C GLU A 293 -6.62 -3.20 -18.43
N HIS A 294 -7.87 -2.77 -18.56
CA HIS A 294 -8.16 -1.40 -18.91
C HIS A 294 -7.80 -0.40 -17.79
N ALA A 295 -8.01 -0.77 -16.51
CA ALA A 295 -7.68 0.08 -15.37
C ALA A 295 -6.18 0.06 -15.03
N PHE A 296 -5.53 -1.12 -15.08
CA PHE A 296 -4.18 -1.31 -14.53
C PHE A 296 -3.08 -1.43 -15.59
N LEU A 297 -3.31 -2.08 -16.73
CA LEU A 297 -2.26 -2.26 -17.76
C LEU A 297 -2.18 -1.11 -18.74
N GLY A 298 -3.35 -0.63 -19.16
CA GLY A 298 -3.50 0.23 -20.33
C GLY A 298 -3.38 -0.52 -21.65
N GLU A 299 -3.82 0.14 -22.72
CA GLU A 299 -3.92 -0.43 -24.06
C GLU A 299 -3.46 0.59 -25.10
N LEU A 300 -2.89 0.10 -26.21
CA LEU A 300 -2.58 0.92 -27.38
C LEU A 300 -3.76 0.88 -28.34
N ARG A 301 -4.32 2.04 -28.66
CA ARG A 301 -5.44 2.19 -29.59
C ARG A 301 -5.22 3.39 -30.49
N ASP A 302 -5.23 3.18 -31.80
CA ASP A 302 -5.04 4.23 -32.81
C ASP A 302 -3.80 5.11 -32.55
N ASP A 303 -2.65 4.48 -32.30
CA ASP A 303 -1.36 5.12 -31.95
C ASP A 303 -1.41 5.99 -30.68
N LYS A 304 -2.33 5.67 -29.76
CA LYS A 304 -2.45 6.35 -28.47
C LYS A 304 -2.45 5.35 -27.33
N VAL A 305 -1.82 5.75 -26.24
CA VAL A 305 -1.93 5.05 -24.95
C VAL A 305 -3.22 5.50 -24.26
N ILE A 306 -4.10 4.55 -23.97
CA ILE A 306 -5.30 4.78 -23.15
C ILE A 306 -5.24 3.88 -21.90
N GLY A 307 -5.76 4.35 -20.77
CA GLY A 307 -5.54 3.68 -19.47
C GLY A 307 -4.11 3.89 -18.95
N MET A 308 -3.50 2.88 -18.34
CA MET A 308 -2.12 2.92 -17.78
C MET A 308 -1.91 4.01 -16.70
N HIS A 309 -2.66 3.88 -15.61
CA HIS A 309 -2.59 4.77 -14.44
C HIS A 309 -1.99 4.10 -13.21
N ASN A 310 -1.68 2.81 -13.27
CA ASN A 310 -1.11 2.08 -12.15
C ASN A 310 0.40 2.22 -12.11
N TRP A 311 0.92 2.66 -10.96
CA TRP A 311 2.34 2.92 -10.79
C TRP A 311 3.20 1.65 -10.85
N MET A 312 2.68 0.48 -10.44
CA MET A 312 3.42 -0.78 -10.57
C MET A 312 3.60 -1.11 -12.05
N GLN A 313 2.56 -1.02 -12.86
CA GLN A 313 2.67 -1.24 -14.30
C GLN A 313 3.67 -0.28 -14.96
N ILE A 314 3.61 1.01 -14.61
CA ILE A 314 4.55 2.02 -15.13
C ILE A 314 5.99 1.66 -14.74
N MET A 315 6.24 1.32 -13.47
CA MET A 315 7.56 0.90 -12.98
C MET A 315 8.07 -0.37 -13.69
N VAL A 316 7.20 -1.35 -13.95
CA VAL A 316 7.56 -2.59 -14.65
C VAL A 316 7.92 -2.31 -16.11
N GLU A 317 7.10 -1.53 -16.82
CA GLU A 317 7.37 -1.19 -18.22
C GLU A 317 8.60 -0.29 -18.39
N GLU A 318 8.86 0.61 -17.44
CA GLU A 318 10.08 1.42 -17.40
C GLU A 318 11.32 0.53 -17.21
N LYS A 319 11.25 -0.43 -16.27
CA LYS A 319 12.32 -1.40 -16.03
C LYS A 319 12.56 -2.34 -17.21
N ARG A 320 11.52 -2.66 -17.99
CA ARG A 320 11.61 -3.42 -19.24
C ARG A 320 12.18 -2.62 -20.40
N GLY A 321 12.28 -1.29 -20.27
CA GLY A 321 12.70 -0.38 -21.34
C GLY A 321 11.62 -0.12 -22.39
N ASN A 322 10.36 -0.45 -22.08
CA ASN A 322 9.22 -0.19 -22.95
C ASN A 322 8.60 1.19 -22.72
N LEU A 323 8.87 1.80 -21.56
CA LEU A 323 8.35 3.10 -21.17
C LEU A 323 9.49 4.11 -20.99
N ASN A 324 9.33 5.30 -21.57
CA ASN A 324 10.20 6.45 -21.38
C ASN A 324 9.45 7.54 -20.61
N TYR A 325 9.80 7.77 -19.35
CA TYR A 325 9.28 8.90 -18.56
C TYR A 325 9.89 10.20 -19.08
N THR A 326 9.06 11.24 -19.25
CA THR A 326 9.48 12.50 -19.89
C THR A 326 9.31 13.72 -18.99
N GLY A 327 8.97 13.53 -17.71
CA GLY A 327 8.77 14.59 -16.73
C GLY A 327 7.37 14.62 -16.11
N TYR A 328 7.28 15.17 -14.90
CA TYR A 328 6.02 15.37 -14.19
C TYR A 328 5.30 16.63 -14.71
N ILE A 329 3.99 16.62 -14.62
CA ILE A 329 3.12 17.74 -15.02
C ILE A 329 2.88 18.61 -13.80
N LYS A 330 3.30 19.87 -13.89
CA LYS A 330 3.10 20.86 -12.82
C LYS A 330 1.62 21.12 -12.56
N PRO A 331 1.19 21.25 -11.29
CA PRO A 331 -0.17 21.66 -10.94
C PRO A 331 -0.56 22.97 -11.64
N ARG A 332 -1.84 23.10 -11.98
CA ARG A 332 -2.36 24.27 -12.71
C ARG A 332 -2.61 25.50 -11.83
N ARG A 333 -2.93 25.31 -10.55
CA ARG A 333 -3.13 26.42 -9.60
C ARG A 333 -1.81 27.12 -9.29
N ARG A 334 -1.83 28.46 -9.34
CA ARG A 334 -0.71 29.29 -8.88
C ARG A 334 -0.62 29.19 -7.35
N GLY A 335 0.56 28.87 -6.85
CA GLY A 335 0.84 28.80 -5.41
C GLY A 335 0.67 27.41 -4.80
N THR A 336 0.27 26.40 -5.58
CA THR A 336 0.42 25.00 -5.18
C THR A 336 1.91 24.67 -5.13
N GLU A 337 2.33 23.97 -4.08
CA GLU A 337 3.70 23.46 -3.98
C GLU A 337 3.98 22.50 -5.14
N LEU A 338 5.24 22.45 -5.57
CA LEU A 338 5.65 21.50 -6.58
C LEU A 338 5.71 20.12 -5.93
N PRO A 339 5.37 19.05 -6.67
CA PRO A 339 5.47 17.72 -6.14
C PRO A 339 6.89 17.42 -5.69
N ASP A 340 7.00 16.76 -4.55
CA ASP A 340 8.25 16.18 -4.05
C ASP A 340 8.26 14.65 -4.22
N GLU A 341 9.39 14.03 -3.92
CA GLU A 341 9.61 12.59 -4.09
C GLU A 341 8.81 11.73 -3.08
N ASP A 342 8.20 12.34 -2.08
CA ASP A 342 7.42 11.69 -1.04
C ASP A 342 5.90 11.74 -1.33
N GLU A 343 5.47 12.50 -2.36
CA GLU A 343 4.08 12.54 -2.78
C GLU A 343 3.55 11.20 -3.30
N HIS A 344 2.35 10.85 -2.84
CA HIS A 344 1.66 9.62 -3.23
C HIS A 344 0.72 9.79 -4.44
N VAL A 345 0.61 10.98 -5.02
CA VAL A 345 -0.20 11.21 -6.22
C VAL A 345 0.55 12.12 -7.17
N LEU A 346 0.81 11.64 -8.38
CA LEU A 346 1.58 12.38 -9.37
C LEU A 346 0.85 12.44 -10.71
N GLY A 347 0.94 13.60 -11.37
CA GLY A 347 0.67 13.73 -12.79
C GLY A 347 1.97 13.59 -13.57
N ILE A 348 2.08 12.60 -14.45
CA ILE A 348 3.29 12.35 -15.26
C ILE A 348 2.98 12.29 -16.74
N GLN A 349 4.01 12.48 -17.56
CA GLN A 349 3.98 12.21 -19.00
C GLN A 349 5.03 11.17 -19.36
N PHE A 350 4.68 10.25 -20.24
CA PHE A 350 5.59 9.23 -20.72
C PHE A 350 5.23 8.78 -22.13
N GLU A 351 6.20 8.17 -22.80
CA GLU A 351 6.02 7.41 -24.02
C GLU A 351 6.02 5.92 -23.68
N TRP A 352 5.09 5.16 -24.24
CA TRP A 352 5.06 3.70 -24.09
C TRP A 352 5.04 3.04 -25.47
N LYS A 353 6.06 2.21 -25.74
CA LYS A 353 6.24 1.50 -27.02
C LYS A 353 6.10 2.41 -28.26
N GLY A 354 6.66 3.62 -28.22
CA GLY A 354 6.59 4.55 -29.36
C GLY A 354 5.44 5.56 -29.30
N CYS A 355 4.49 5.40 -28.38
CA CYS A 355 3.26 6.20 -28.33
C CYS A 355 3.24 7.12 -27.11
N LEU A 356 3.05 8.43 -27.34
CA LEU A 356 2.98 9.42 -26.26
C LEU A 356 1.66 9.31 -25.49
N LYS A 357 1.76 9.23 -24.16
CA LYS A 357 0.65 9.49 -23.24
C LYS A 357 0.79 10.89 -22.64
N PRO A 358 -0.01 11.88 -23.06
CA PRO A 358 0.24 13.28 -22.71
C PRO A 358 0.10 13.59 -21.22
N MET A 359 -0.73 12.82 -20.51
CA MET A 359 -0.89 12.90 -19.07
C MET A 359 -1.41 11.59 -18.50
N SER A 360 -0.80 11.13 -17.41
CA SER A 360 -1.30 10.08 -16.53
C SER A 360 -1.22 10.57 -15.10
N SER A 361 -2.36 10.70 -14.43
CA SER A 361 -2.40 10.85 -12.99
C SER A 361 -2.48 9.47 -12.34
N MET A 362 -1.64 9.25 -11.34
CA MET A 362 -1.49 7.94 -10.68
C MET A 362 -1.30 8.11 -9.18
N PHE A 363 -1.73 7.10 -8.42
CA PHE A 363 -1.20 6.90 -7.08
C PHE A 363 0.22 6.37 -7.16
N VAL A 364 1.03 6.58 -6.12
CA VAL A 364 2.37 5.96 -6.01
C VAL A 364 2.51 5.31 -4.64
N GLY A 365 3.00 4.07 -4.63
CA GLY A 365 3.27 3.32 -3.41
C GLY A 365 2.04 2.72 -2.72
N VAL A 366 0.81 3.06 -3.13
CA VAL A 366 -0.41 2.40 -2.62
C VAL A 366 -0.43 0.91 -2.99
N SER A 367 -1.08 0.08 -2.17
CA SER A 367 -1.16 -1.35 -2.44
C SER A 367 -2.14 -1.71 -3.58
N PRO A 368 -1.97 -2.87 -4.24
CA PRO A 368 -2.92 -3.34 -5.24
C PRO A 368 -4.36 -3.48 -4.73
N GLU A 369 -4.52 -3.96 -3.49
CA GLU A 369 -5.81 -4.10 -2.84
C GLU A 369 -6.47 -2.75 -2.54
N PHE A 370 -5.69 -1.70 -2.27
CA PHE A 370 -6.21 -0.34 -2.11
C PHE A 370 -6.87 0.16 -3.40
N GLU A 371 -6.18 0.09 -4.53
CA GLU A 371 -6.76 0.55 -5.81
C GLU A 371 -7.97 -0.29 -6.22
N ILE A 372 -7.91 -1.62 -6.10
CA ILE A 372 -9.05 -2.50 -6.37
C ILE A 372 -10.25 -2.15 -5.49
N ALA A 373 -10.03 -1.98 -4.18
CA ALA A 373 -11.08 -1.65 -3.22
C ALA A 373 -11.69 -0.27 -3.51
N LEU A 374 -10.84 0.73 -3.73
CA LEU A 374 -11.23 2.10 -4.01
C LEU A 374 -12.09 2.20 -5.27
N TYR A 375 -11.60 1.66 -6.39
CA TYR A 375 -12.32 1.74 -7.65
C TYR A 375 -13.60 0.90 -7.63
N THR A 376 -13.62 -0.23 -6.90
CA THR A 376 -14.84 -1.03 -6.69
C THR A 376 -15.90 -0.24 -5.91
N LEU A 377 -15.50 0.39 -4.80
CA LEU A 377 -16.40 1.20 -3.98
C LEU A 377 -16.99 2.34 -4.79
N VAL A 378 -16.14 3.12 -5.46
CA VAL A 378 -16.57 4.26 -6.27
C VAL A 378 -17.47 3.81 -7.41
N PHE A 379 -17.15 2.70 -8.10
CA PHE A 379 -17.98 2.14 -9.17
C PHE A 379 -19.40 1.81 -8.71
N LEU A 380 -19.56 1.16 -7.56
CA LEU A 380 -20.87 0.76 -7.04
C LEU A 380 -21.66 1.95 -6.48
N ALA A 381 -20.98 2.89 -5.82
CA ALA A 381 -21.62 4.05 -5.23
C ALA A 381 -22.17 5.06 -6.26
N GLN A 382 -21.80 4.97 -7.55
CA GLN A 382 -22.19 6.00 -8.53
C GLN A 382 -23.68 6.08 -8.78
N ASP A 383 -24.39 4.97 -8.56
CA ASP A 383 -25.83 4.92 -8.81
C ASP A 383 -26.63 5.57 -7.66
N GLU A 384 -25.99 5.89 -6.54
CA GLU A 384 -26.68 6.41 -5.36
C GLU A 384 -26.47 7.91 -5.08
N ASN A 385 -25.32 8.53 -5.40
CA ASN A 385 -25.10 9.98 -5.10
C ASN A 385 -23.84 10.60 -5.76
N ILE A 386 -23.29 10.04 -6.85
CA ILE A 386 -22.04 10.55 -7.45
C ILE A 386 -22.30 11.12 -8.86
N ASP A 387 -22.14 12.42 -9.01
CA ASP A 387 -22.19 13.09 -10.32
C ASP A 387 -21.03 12.59 -11.21
N ASP A 388 -21.38 12.10 -12.41
CA ASP A 388 -20.45 11.75 -13.49
C ASP A 388 -19.32 10.76 -13.13
N GLY A 389 -19.48 9.94 -12.08
CA GLY A 389 -18.52 8.92 -11.66
C GLY A 389 -17.24 9.49 -11.01
N LYS A 390 -17.33 10.70 -10.45
CA LYS A 390 -16.23 11.42 -9.79
C LYS A 390 -16.49 11.58 -8.29
N VAL A 391 -15.67 10.95 -7.45
CA VAL A 391 -15.71 11.12 -6.00
C VAL A 391 -14.56 12.01 -5.55
N ARG A 392 -14.87 13.13 -4.90
CA ARG A 392 -13.86 13.90 -4.18
C ARG A 392 -13.60 13.25 -2.83
N ALA A 393 -12.33 13.07 -2.49
CA ALA A 393 -11.91 12.56 -1.19
C ALA A 393 -10.62 13.24 -0.75
N ILE A 394 -10.46 13.38 0.56
CA ILE A 394 -9.21 13.79 1.18
C ILE A 394 -8.59 12.51 1.73
N ILE A 395 -7.45 12.11 1.18
CA ILE A 395 -6.80 10.83 1.53
C ILE A 395 -5.67 10.99 2.54
N GLU A 396 -5.24 12.20 2.84
CA GLU A 396 -4.23 12.47 3.86
C GLU A 396 -4.75 13.57 4.77
N GLU A 397 -4.56 13.42 6.07
CA GLU A 397 -5.10 14.33 7.09
C GLU A 397 -4.55 15.76 6.89
N GLY A 398 -5.26 16.56 6.10
CA GLY A 398 -5.02 18.00 5.92
C GLY A 398 -4.16 18.44 4.73
N SER A 399 -3.67 17.56 3.85
CA SER A 399 -2.72 17.94 2.79
C SER A 399 -3.20 17.62 1.36
N THR A 400 -3.77 16.44 1.11
CA THR A 400 -3.99 15.97 -0.27
C THR A 400 -5.46 15.70 -0.59
N GLU A 401 -6.12 16.69 -1.22
CA GLU A 401 -7.45 16.51 -1.83
C GLU A 401 -7.29 15.86 -3.22
N ILE A 402 -7.93 14.72 -3.41
CA ILE A 402 -7.97 14.00 -4.67
C ILE A 402 -9.38 13.88 -5.20
N MET A 403 -9.49 13.71 -6.51
CA MET A 403 -10.70 13.26 -7.17
C MET A 403 -10.46 11.86 -7.70
N VAL A 404 -11.22 10.89 -7.22
CA VAL A 404 -11.20 9.53 -7.75
C VAL A 404 -12.21 9.45 -8.89
N VAL A 405 -11.73 9.16 -10.09
CA VAL A 405 -12.56 9.06 -11.29
C VAL A 405 -12.68 7.59 -11.65
N VAL A 406 -13.91 7.10 -11.81
CA VAL A 406 -14.18 5.76 -12.33
C VAL A 406 -15.22 5.86 -13.44
N HIS A 407 -14.86 5.46 -14.65
CA HIS A 407 -15.78 5.45 -15.77
C HIS A 407 -16.55 4.13 -15.87
N LYS A 408 -17.85 4.19 -16.16
CA LYS A 408 -18.68 3.02 -16.46
C LYS A 408 -18.78 2.79 -17.97
N ASN A 409 -18.49 1.57 -18.42
CA ASN A 409 -18.70 1.13 -19.80
C ASN A 409 -20.00 0.29 -19.91
N GLY A 410 -20.85 0.57 -20.90
CA GLY A 410 -22.05 -0.21 -21.18
C GLY A 410 -23.31 0.26 -20.43
N ARG A 411 -24.49 0.13 -21.07
CA ARG A 411 -25.77 0.71 -20.58
C ARG A 411 -26.62 -0.20 -19.69
N HIS A 412 -26.60 -1.52 -19.90
CA HIS A 412 -27.52 -2.46 -19.24
C HIS A 412 -26.87 -3.35 -18.17
N LYS A 413 -25.54 -3.39 -18.16
CA LYS A 413 -24.69 -4.03 -17.14
C LYS A 413 -23.37 -3.26 -17.13
N PRO A 414 -23.32 -2.12 -16.41
CA PRO A 414 -22.14 -1.29 -16.44
C PRO A 414 -20.94 -2.10 -15.97
N ARG A 415 -19.79 -1.85 -16.60
CA ARG A 415 -18.49 -2.43 -16.25
C ARG A 415 -17.54 -1.30 -15.89
N ILE A 416 -16.54 -1.61 -15.10
CA ILE A 416 -15.46 -0.67 -14.84
C ILE A 416 -14.69 -0.46 -16.16
N GLY A 417 -14.64 0.80 -16.59
CA GLY A 417 -13.78 1.30 -17.65
C GLY A 417 -12.48 1.80 -17.03
N SER A 418 -12.08 3.04 -17.34
CA SER A 418 -10.87 3.62 -16.74
C SER A 418 -11.13 4.03 -15.29
N ALA A 419 -10.13 3.86 -14.43
CA ALA A 419 -10.18 4.27 -13.04
C ALA A 419 -8.83 4.85 -12.65
N PHE A 420 -8.81 6.05 -12.06
CA PHE A 420 -7.58 6.75 -11.70
C PHE A 420 -7.84 7.90 -10.72
N PRO A 421 -6.85 8.32 -9.92
CA PRO A 421 -6.92 9.59 -9.20
C PRO A 421 -6.67 10.76 -10.15
N GLU A 422 -7.29 11.88 -9.88
CA GLU A 422 -7.10 13.17 -10.54
C GLU A 422 -6.74 14.17 -9.43
N LEU A 423 -5.61 14.88 -9.58
CA LEU A 423 -5.25 15.95 -8.66
C LEU A 423 -6.30 17.05 -8.77
N VAL A 424 -6.85 17.48 -7.62
CA VAL A 424 -7.85 18.54 -7.63
C VAL A 424 -7.17 19.86 -8.00
N GLU A 425 -7.34 20.24 -9.28
CA GLU A 425 -6.73 21.42 -9.89
C GLU A 425 -6.98 22.69 -9.14
#